data_AF-A0A5C9AA66-F1
#
_entry.id   AF-A0A5C9AA66-F1
#
_cell.length_a   1.000
_cell.length_b   1.000
_cell.length_c   1.000
_cell.angle_alpha   90.00
_cell.angle_beta   90.00
_cell.angle_gamma   90.00
#
_symmetry.space_group_name_H-M   'P 1'
#
loop_
_entity.id
_entity.type
_entity.pdbx_description
1 polymer ?
#
loop_
_entity_poly.entity_id
_entity_poly.type
_entity_poly.pdbx_seq_one_letter_code
_entity_poly.pdbx_strand_id
1 'polypeptide(L)'
;GPHAAFFAAKDEYKRSMPGRIIGVSKDAAGNTALRMAMQTREQHIRREKANSNICTSQVLLANIASLYAVYHGPVGLKRIANRIHRLTDILAAGLQQKGLKLRHAHYFDTLCVEVADKAGVLARAEAAEINLRSDILNAVGITLDETTTRENVMQLFSVLLGDNHGLDIDTLDKDVAHDSRSIQPAMLRDDEILTHPVFNRYHSETEMMRYMHSLERKDLALNQAMIPLGSCTMKLNAAAEMIPITWPEFAELHPFCPPEQAEGYQQMIAQLADWLVKL
;
A
#
# COMPACT_ATOMS: atom_id res chain seq x y z
N GLY A 1 4.29 -3.13 7.90
CA GLY A 1 2.96 -3.62 8.31
C GLY A 1 2.63 -3.05 9.69
N PRO A 2 1.37 -3.00 10.12
CA PRO A 2 0.16 -3.64 9.56
C PRO A 2 -0.42 -2.93 8.33
N HIS A 3 -1.06 -3.68 7.43
CA HIS A 3 -1.77 -3.14 6.26
C HIS A 3 -3.13 -3.83 6.10
N ALA A 4 -4.15 -3.11 5.63
CA ALA A 4 -5.47 -3.69 5.37
C ALA A 4 -5.51 -4.37 4.01
N ALA A 5 -5.72 -5.70 4.01
CA ALA A 5 -6.10 -6.41 2.80
C ALA A 5 -7.54 -6.05 2.41
N PHE A 6 -7.84 -6.05 1.11
CA PHE A 6 -9.21 -5.95 0.59
C PHE A 6 -9.72 -7.31 0.12
N PHE A 7 -11.02 -7.55 0.29
CA PHE A 7 -11.69 -8.74 -0.21
C PHE A 7 -13.05 -8.34 -0.76
N ALA A 8 -13.28 -8.61 -2.05
CA ALA A 8 -14.53 -8.32 -2.74
C ALA A 8 -15.04 -9.60 -3.43
N ALA A 9 -16.35 -9.72 -3.53
CA ALA A 9 -16.99 -10.84 -4.20
C ALA A 9 -18.28 -10.37 -4.89
N LYS A 10 -18.80 -11.20 -5.82
CA LYS A 10 -20.14 -11.00 -6.37
C LYS A 10 -21.20 -11.09 -5.27
N ASP A 11 -22.32 -10.40 -5.44
CA ASP A 11 -23.39 -10.33 -4.44
C ASP A 11 -23.92 -11.71 -4.01
N GLU A 12 -23.95 -12.68 -4.92
CA GLU A 12 -24.35 -14.07 -4.64
C GLU A 12 -23.53 -14.73 -3.52
N TYR A 13 -22.26 -14.32 -3.35
CA TYR A 13 -21.36 -14.86 -2.33
C TYR A 13 -21.37 -14.09 -1.01
N LYS A 14 -22.20 -13.04 -0.86
CA LYS A 14 -22.19 -12.19 0.35
C LYS A 14 -22.39 -12.95 1.66
N ARG A 15 -23.13 -14.07 1.63
CA ARG A 15 -23.35 -14.94 2.79
C ARG A 15 -22.14 -15.80 3.17
N SER A 16 -21.21 -15.99 2.24
CA SER A 16 -19.97 -16.74 2.42
C SER A 16 -18.76 -15.86 2.74
N MET A 17 -18.92 -14.54 2.70
CA MET A 17 -17.84 -13.58 2.97
C MET A 17 -17.21 -13.81 4.36
N PRO A 18 -15.88 -13.77 4.47
CA PRO A 18 -15.19 -13.75 5.75
C PRO A 18 -15.27 -12.37 6.41
N GLY A 19 -15.14 -12.32 7.73
CA GLY A 19 -15.02 -11.07 8.48
C GLY A 19 -16.25 -10.16 8.46
N ARG A 20 -16.01 -8.91 8.89
CA ARG A 20 -17.04 -7.89 9.14
C ARG A 20 -17.46 -7.20 7.85
N ILE A 21 -18.74 -6.83 7.76
CA ILE A 21 -19.29 -6.02 6.67
C ILE A 21 -20.16 -4.92 7.29
N ILE A 22 -19.95 -3.68 6.88
CA ILE A 22 -20.81 -2.55 7.26
C ILE A 22 -22.00 -2.49 6.30
N GLY A 23 -23.20 -2.42 6.87
CA GLY A 23 -24.45 -2.26 6.13
C GLY A 23 -25.18 -0.98 6.52
N VAL A 24 -25.92 -0.43 5.56
CA VAL A 24 -26.83 0.69 5.76
C VAL A 24 -28.15 0.17 6.33
N SER A 25 -28.68 0.85 7.35
CA SER A 25 -29.93 0.54 8.04
C SER A 25 -30.65 1.85 8.42
N LYS A 26 -31.73 1.75 9.21
CA LYS A 26 -32.41 2.88 9.83
C LYS A 26 -32.38 2.80 11.36
N ASP A 27 -32.37 3.95 12.03
CA ASP A 27 -32.56 4.06 13.48
C ASP A 27 -34.06 4.04 13.87
N ALA A 28 -34.36 4.19 15.17
CA ALA A 28 -35.74 4.20 15.67
C ALA A 28 -36.57 5.40 15.19
N ALA A 29 -35.93 6.49 14.76
CA ALA A 29 -36.56 7.68 14.20
C ALA A 29 -36.65 7.63 12.66
N GLY A 30 -36.18 6.56 12.03
CA GLY A 30 -36.19 6.37 10.58
C GLY A 30 -35.01 7.00 9.84
N ASN A 31 -34.04 7.59 10.55
CA ASN A 31 -32.84 8.17 9.94
C ASN A 31 -31.90 7.07 9.46
N THR A 32 -31.10 7.38 8.44
CA THR A 32 -30.08 6.44 7.94
C THR A 32 -28.97 6.24 8.98
N ALA A 33 -28.64 4.99 9.28
CA ALA A 33 -27.60 4.60 10.24
C ALA A 33 -26.75 3.44 9.71
N LEU A 34 -25.52 3.30 10.22
CA LEU A 34 -24.60 2.22 9.85
C LEU A 34 -24.49 1.19 10.97
N ARG A 35 -24.36 -0.09 10.61
CA ARG A 35 -24.11 -1.18 11.57
C ARG A 35 -23.33 -2.33 10.93
N MET A 36 -22.75 -3.20 11.75
CA MET A 36 -22.28 -4.50 11.28
C MET A 36 -23.48 -5.34 10.80
N ALA A 37 -23.35 -5.90 9.59
CA ALA A 37 -24.38 -6.65 8.89
C ALA A 37 -24.00 -8.12 8.73
N MET A 38 -25.02 -9.00 8.69
CA MET A 38 -24.87 -10.45 8.51
C MET A 38 -23.87 -11.08 9.52
N GLN A 39 -23.92 -10.65 10.78
CA GLN A 39 -22.97 -11.08 11.82
C GLN A 39 -23.03 -12.59 12.11
N THR A 40 -24.12 -13.27 11.74
CA THR A 40 -24.24 -14.73 11.88
C THR A 40 -23.16 -15.48 11.10
N ARG A 41 -22.42 -14.85 10.18
CA ARG A 41 -21.26 -15.46 9.51
C ARG A 41 -20.02 -15.59 10.39
N GLU A 42 -19.94 -14.80 11.46
CA GLU A 42 -18.72 -14.57 12.23
C GLU A 42 -18.57 -15.53 13.42
N GLN A 43 -17.34 -15.70 13.88
CA GLN A 43 -16.96 -16.68 14.92
C GLN A 43 -17.70 -16.50 16.25
N HIS A 44 -18.06 -15.27 16.63
CA HIS A 44 -18.75 -15.00 17.90
C HIS A 44 -20.20 -15.53 17.94
N ILE A 45 -20.79 -15.85 16.78
CA ILE A 45 -22.11 -16.49 16.67
C ILE A 45 -21.97 -17.95 16.24
N ARG A 46 -21.23 -18.23 15.15
CA ARG A 46 -21.18 -19.57 14.55
C ARG A 46 -20.01 -20.45 14.97
N ARG A 47 -19.05 -19.93 15.73
CA ARG A 47 -17.88 -20.66 16.25
C ARG A 47 -17.18 -21.44 15.13
N GLU A 48 -17.03 -22.76 15.26
CA GLU A 48 -16.42 -23.64 14.27
C GLU A 48 -17.14 -23.67 12.91
N LYS A 49 -18.41 -23.26 12.86
CA LYS A 49 -19.20 -23.17 11.62
C LYS A 49 -19.15 -21.79 10.97
N ALA A 50 -18.36 -20.86 11.50
CA ALA A 50 -18.16 -19.55 10.90
C ALA A 50 -17.39 -19.66 9.58
N ASN A 51 -17.52 -18.66 8.73
CA ASN A 51 -16.84 -18.65 7.43
C ASN A 51 -15.32 -18.41 7.55
N SER A 52 -14.86 -17.96 8.71
CA SER A 52 -13.45 -17.73 9.05
C SER A 52 -13.30 -17.60 10.58
N ASN A 53 -12.10 -17.87 11.09
CA ASN A 53 -11.72 -17.62 12.48
C ASN A 53 -11.37 -16.14 12.77
N ILE A 54 -11.36 -15.26 11.77
CA ILE A 54 -11.00 -13.84 11.93
C ILE A 54 -11.91 -13.13 12.94
N CYS A 55 -11.32 -12.32 13.83
CA CYS A 55 -12.04 -11.50 14.81
C CYS A 55 -11.54 -10.05 14.82
N THR A 56 -10.30 -9.84 15.27
CA THR A 56 -9.57 -8.59 15.06
C THR A 56 -9.08 -8.56 13.63
N SER A 57 -9.32 -7.45 12.94
CA SER A 57 -8.86 -7.21 11.57
C SER A 57 -8.06 -5.90 11.54
N GLN A 58 -7.95 -5.26 10.38
CA GLN A 58 -7.14 -4.07 10.17
C GLN A 58 -7.99 -2.81 9.97
N VAL A 59 -8.92 -2.54 10.91
CA VAL A 59 -9.91 -1.45 10.79
C VAL A 59 -9.24 -0.08 10.69
N LEU A 60 -8.26 0.23 11.56
CA LEU A 60 -7.56 1.52 11.52
C LEU A 60 -6.88 1.75 10.15
N LEU A 61 -6.22 0.73 9.61
CA LEU A 61 -5.50 0.82 8.34
C LEU A 61 -6.47 0.89 7.15
N ALA A 62 -7.62 0.22 7.24
CA ALA A 62 -8.69 0.36 6.24
C ALA A 62 -9.29 1.78 6.26
N ASN A 63 -9.43 2.39 7.44
CA ASN A 63 -9.85 3.79 7.57
C ASN A 63 -8.82 4.73 6.94
N ILE A 64 -7.52 4.56 7.22
CA ILE A 64 -6.45 5.36 6.60
C ILE A 64 -6.48 5.22 5.07
N ALA A 65 -6.58 4.01 4.54
CA ALA A 65 -6.67 3.78 3.09
C ALA A 65 -7.92 4.43 2.47
N SER A 66 -9.07 4.38 3.16
CA SER A 66 -10.28 5.05 2.69
C SER A 66 -10.17 6.57 2.74
N LEU A 67 -9.54 7.14 3.77
CA LEU A 67 -9.26 8.58 3.87
C LEU A 67 -8.29 9.04 2.78
N TYR A 68 -7.28 8.24 2.44
CA TYR A 68 -6.40 8.48 1.30
C TYR A 68 -7.19 8.57 -0.01
N ALA A 69 -8.11 7.61 -0.25
CA ALA A 69 -8.98 7.65 -1.43
C ALA A 69 -9.97 8.83 -1.42
N VAL A 70 -10.48 9.23 -0.25
CA VAL A 70 -11.35 10.42 -0.10
C VAL A 70 -10.57 11.71 -0.38
N TYR A 71 -9.34 11.82 0.11
CA TYR A 71 -8.50 13.01 -0.04
C TYR A 71 -8.10 13.23 -1.50
N HIS A 72 -7.64 12.17 -2.17
CA HIS A 72 -7.18 12.26 -3.55
C HIS A 72 -8.32 12.22 -4.57
N GLY A 73 -9.41 11.53 -4.25
CA GLY A 73 -10.49 11.28 -5.19
C GLY A 73 -10.06 10.52 -6.46
N PRO A 74 -10.97 10.33 -7.42
CA PRO A 74 -10.66 9.61 -8.67
C PRO A 74 -9.55 10.30 -9.48
N VAL A 75 -9.52 11.63 -9.50
CA VAL A 75 -8.55 12.43 -10.27
C VAL A 75 -7.15 12.32 -9.68
N GLY A 76 -7.01 12.48 -8.35
CA GLY A 76 -5.71 12.40 -7.67
C GLY A 76 -5.11 11.01 -7.77
N LEU A 77 -5.90 9.96 -7.54
CA LEU A 77 -5.43 8.57 -7.68
C LEU A 77 -5.01 8.24 -9.11
N LYS A 78 -5.76 8.70 -10.11
CA LYS A 78 -5.38 8.55 -11.52
C LYS A 78 -4.08 9.27 -11.83
N ARG A 79 -3.88 10.48 -11.29
CA ARG A 79 -2.62 11.24 -11.44
C ARG A 79 -1.43 10.50 -10.82
N ILE A 80 -1.59 9.95 -9.62
CA ILE A 80 -0.55 9.17 -8.93
C ILE A 80 -0.21 7.93 -9.75
N ALA A 81 -1.21 7.12 -10.12
CA ALA A 81 -1.02 5.91 -10.92
C ALA A 81 -0.33 6.21 -12.27
N ASN A 82 -0.78 7.26 -12.97
CA ASN A 82 -0.17 7.66 -14.25
C ASN A 82 1.26 8.15 -14.08
N ARG A 83 1.61 8.85 -12.98
CA ARG A 83 2.98 9.29 -12.72
C ARG A 83 3.91 8.09 -12.49
N ILE A 84 3.50 7.15 -11.64
CA ILE A 84 4.26 5.92 -11.37
C ILE A 84 4.49 5.14 -12.67
N HIS A 85 3.40 4.94 -13.43
CA HIS A 85 3.45 4.22 -14.70
C HIS A 85 4.35 4.92 -15.73
N ARG A 86 4.24 6.24 -15.86
CA ARG A 86 5.07 7.03 -16.79
C ARG A 86 6.55 6.97 -16.44
N LEU A 87 6.93 7.04 -15.16
CA LEU A 87 8.32 6.86 -14.73
C LEU A 87 8.82 5.44 -15.05
N THR A 88 7.95 4.44 -14.90
CA THR A 88 8.26 3.05 -15.23
C THR A 88 8.47 2.86 -16.73
N ASP A 89 7.66 3.50 -17.57
CA ASP A 89 7.85 3.52 -19.02
C ASP A 89 9.14 4.22 -19.43
N ILE A 90 9.49 5.35 -18.80
CA ILE A 90 10.75 6.06 -19.04
C ILE A 90 11.93 5.13 -18.72
N LEU A 91 11.90 4.46 -17.56
CA LEU A 91 12.91 3.49 -17.18
C LEU A 91 13.01 2.35 -18.20
N ALA A 92 11.87 1.76 -18.58
CA ALA A 92 11.82 0.69 -19.57
C ALA A 92 12.40 1.12 -20.92
N ALA A 93 11.99 2.27 -21.45
CA ALA A 93 12.45 2.81 -22.72
C ALA A 93 13.96 3.07 -22.72
N GLY A 94 14.49 3.70 -21.66
CA GLY A 94 15.92 3.96 -21.53
C GLY A 94 16.76 2.67 -21.46
N LEU A 95 16.29 1.67 -20.72
CA LEU A 95 16.97 0.37 -20.63
C LEU A 95 16.96 -0.36 -21.99
N GLN A 96 15.82 -0.37 -22.69
CA GLN A 96 15.69 -0.99 -24.01
C GLN A 96 16.54 -0.27 -25.08
N GLN A 97 16.61 1.06 -25.04
CA GLN A 97 17.46 1.86 -25.94
C GLN A 97 18.94 1.48 -25.80
N LYS A 98 19.36 1.01 -24.62
CA LYS A 98 20.72 0.54 -24.34
C LYS A 98 20.90 -0.97 -24.46
N GLY A 99 19.90 -1.66 -25.01
CA GLY A 99 19.97 -3.08 -25.36
C GLY A 99 19.63 -4.05 -24.23
N LEU A 100 19.16 -3.57 -23.07
CA LEU A 100 18.68 -4.46 -22.02
C LEU A 100 17.31 -5.01 -22.39
N LYS A 101 17.11 -6.29 -22.09
CA LYS A 101 15.87 -7.01 -22.42
C LYS A 101 14.94 -7.07 -21.21
N LEU A 102 13.71 -6.63 -21.41
CA LEU A 102 12.63 -6.81 -20.45
C LEU A 102 11.95 -8.16 -20.70
N ARG A 103 11.70 -8.95 -19.65
CA ARG A 103 11.03 -10.25 -19.78
C ARG A 103 9.55 -10.13 -20.11
N HIS A 104 8.93 -9.02 -19.75
CA HIS A 104 7.52 -8.76 -19.94
C HIS A 104 7.37 -7.50 -20.78
N ALA A 105 6.56 -7.58 -21.84
CA ALA A 105 6.25 -6.44 -22.71
C ALA A 105 5.20 -5.50 -22.10
N HIS A 106 4.44 -5.99 -21.12
CA HIS A 106 3.37 -5.24 -20.46
C HIS A 106 3.57 -5.22 -18.96
N TYR A 107 3.35 -4.06 -18.36
CA TYR A 107 3.60 -3.78 -16.95
C TYR A 107 2.85 -2.52 -16.52
N PHE A 108 2.71 -2.34 -15.21
CA PHE A 108 2.24 -1.09 -14.62
C PHE A 108 3.43 -0.33 -14.01
N ASP A 109 3.96 -0.81 -12.88
CA ASP A 109 5.03 -0.17 -12.11
C ASP A 109 6.28 -1.04 -11.94
N THR A 110 6.22 -2.28 -12.43
CA THR A 110 7.21 -3.31 -12.15
C THR A 110 7.84 -3.87 -13.41
N LEU A 111 9.16 -3.82 -13.49
CA LEU A 111 9.97 -4.35 -14.58
C LEU A 111 10.77 -5.57 -14.11
N CYS A 112 10.95 -6.54 -15.02
CA CYS A 112 11.88 -7.65 -14.84
C CYS A 112 12.92 -7.57 -15.95
N VAL A 113 14.14 -7.18 -15.58
CA VAL A 113 15.21 -6.80 -16.51
C VAL A 113 16.27 -7.89 -16.53
N GLU A 114 16.54 -8.46 -17.70
CA GLU A 114 17.65 -9.40 -17.90
C GLU A 114 18.98 -8.66 -17.79
N VAL A 115 19.87 -9.19 -16.95
CA VAL A 115 21.20 -8.61 -16.71
C VAL A 115 22.27 -9.71 -16.83
N ALA A 116 23.31 -9.45 -17.62
CA ALA A 116 24.40 -10.41 -17.80
C ALA A 116 25.32 -10.45 -16.56
N ASP A 117 25.74 -9.28 -16.07
CA ASP A 117 26.50 -9.14 -14.84
C ASP A 117 25.58 -8.73 -13.69
N LYS A 118 24.85 -9.70 -13.16
CA LYS A 118 23.93 -9.46 -12.04
C LYS A 118 24.66 -9.03 -10.77
N ALA A 119 25.84 -9.60 -10.49
CA ALA A 119 26.59 -9.28 -9.29
C ALA A 119 27.06 -7.82 -9.30
N GLY A 120 27.59 -7.33 -10.42
CA GLY A 120 27.99 -5.93 -10.57
C GLY A 120 26.81 -4.96 -10.48
N VAL A 121 25.65 -5.31 -11.04
CA VAL A 121 24.41 -4.51 -10.88
C VAL A 121 24.00 -4.40 -9.41
N LEU A 122 23.97 -5.52 -8.69
CA LEU A 122 23.60 -5.52 -7.26
C LEU A 122 24.60 -4.75 -6.40
N ALA A 123 25.90 -4.87 -6.67
CA ALA A 123 26.92 -4.10 -5.96
C ALA A 123 26.78 -2.59 -6.19
N ARG A 124 26.46 -2.14 -7.42
CA ARG A 124 26.16 -0.74 -7.69
C ARG A 124 24.85 -0.28 -7.03
N ALA A 125 23.84 -1.15 -6.99
CA ALA A 125 22.57 -0.84 -6.33
C ALA A 125 22.77 -0.63 -4.83
N GLU A 126 23.51 -1.52 -4.18
CA GLU A 126 23.86 -1.43 -2.76
C GLU A 126 24.67 -0.16 -2.45
N ALA A 127 25.69 0.15 -3.28
CA ALA A 127 26.47 1.38 -3.14
C ALA A 127 25.64 2.66 -3.33
N ALA A 128 24.50 2.57 -4.02
CA ALA A 128 23.54 3.65 -4.20
C ALA A 128 22.38 3.61 -3.19
N GLU A 129 22.44 2.73 -2.18
CA GLU A 129 21.38 2.51 -1.18
C GLU A 129 20.02 2.11 -1.81
N ILE A 130 20.06 1.36 -2.92
CA ILE A 130 18.88 0.87 -3.64
C ILE A 130 18.78 -0.64 -3.52
N ASN A 131 17.64 -1.12 -3.03
CA ASN A 131 17.31 -2.54 -3.03
C ASN A 131 16.57 -2.93 -4.32
N LEU A 132 17.10 -3.93 -5.03
CA LEU A 132 16.43 -4.55 -6.17
C LEU A 132 15.95 -5.96 -5.80
N ARG A 133 14.89 -6.44 -6.44
CA ARG A 133 14.45 -7.82 -6.28
C ARG A 133 15.44 -8.76 -6.97
N SER A 134 16.17 -9.55 -6.19
CA SER A 134 17.33 -10.33 -6.64
C SER A 134 17.13 -11.86 -6.66
N ASP A 135 15.95 -12.39 -6.34
CA ASP A 135 15.63 -13.84 -6.35
C ASP A 135 15.42 -14.42 -7.77
N ILE A 136 15.55 -13.62 -8.81
CA ILE A 136 15.24 -14.01 -10.20
C ILE A 136 16.53 -14.43 -10.95
N LEU A 137 16.63 -15.66 -11.43
CA LEU A 137 17.80 -16.13 -12.19
C LEU A 137 18.11 -15.20 -13.38
N ASN A 138 19.35 -14.70 -13.52
CA ASN A 138 19.82 -13.82 -14.63
C ASN A 138 18.97 -12.55 -14.87
N ALA A 139 18.25 -12.08 -13.86
CA ALA A 139 17.49 -10.84 -13.93
C ALA A 139 17.39 -10.16 -12.56
N VAL A 140 16.95 -8.91 -12.58
CA VAL A 140 16.53 -8.16 -11.40
C VAL A 140 15.10 -7.64 -11.60
N GLY A 141 14.32 -7.64 -10.53
CA GLY A 141 13.01 -6.98 -10.49
C GLY A 141 13.14 -5.57 -9.93
N ILE A 142 12.45 -4.63 -10.55
CA ILE A 142 12.43 -3.22 -10.17
C ILE A 142 10.97 -2.81 -10.09
N THR A 143 10.51 -2.33 -8.94
CA THR A 143 9.16 -1.79 -8.75
C THR A 143 9.28 -0.33 -8.34
N LEU A 144 8.66 0.56 -9.12
CA LEU A 144 8.57 1.98 -8.79
C LEU A 144 7.29 2.25 -8.01
N ASP A 145 7.25 3.37 -7.28
CA ASP A 145 6.11 3.74 -6.46
C ASP A 145 5.89 5.26 -6.42
N GLU A 146 4.95 5.72 -5.59
CA GLU A 146 4.58 7.13 -5.48
C GLU A 146 5.73 8.05 -5.06
N THR A 147 6.71 7.52 -4.32
CA THR A 147 7.88 8.26 -3.83
C THR A 147 8.94 8.46 -4.91
N THR A 148 8.93 7.63 -5.96
CA THR A 148 9.95 7.64 -7.00
C THR A 148 10.01 9.00 -7.74
N THR A 149 11.20 9.55 -7.86
CA THR A 149 11.48 10.80 -8.59
C THR A 149 12.23 10.57 -9.90
N ARG A 150 12.42 11.65 -10.68
CA ARG A 150 13.24 11.62 -11.90
C ARG A 150 14.69 11.26 -11.60
N GLU A 151 15.20 11.75 -10.47
CA GLU A 151 16.55 11.49 -9.98
C GLU A 151 16.73 10.01 -9.64
N ASN A 152 15.73 9.37 -9.01
CA ASN A 152 15.78 7.94 -8.75
C ASN A 152 15.82 7.12 -10.06
N VAL A 153 15.06 7.52 -11.08
CA VAL A 153 15.12 6.87 -12.40
C VAL A 153 16.51 7.01 -13.04
N MET A 154 17.15 8.18 -12.92
CA MET A 154 18.52 8.39 -13.38
C MET A 154 19.54 7.53 -12.60
N GLN A 155 19.40 7.42 -11.28
CA GLN A 155 20.21 6.52 -10.46
C GLN A 155 20.04 5.06 -10.91
N LEU A 156 18.81 4.63 -11.19
CA LEU A 156 18.53 3.29 -11.70
C LEU A 156 19.20 3.05 -13.08
N PHE A 157 19.26 4.05 -13.97
CA PHE A 157 20.05 3.92 -15.19
C PHE A 157 21.53 3.67 -14.90
N SER A 158 22.15 4.45 -14.02
CA SER A 158 23.55 4.23 -13.62
C SER A 158 23.77 2.86 -12.97
N VAL A 159 22.84 2.39 -12.12
CA VAL A 159 22.91 1.07 -11.50
C VAL A 159 22.86 -0.05 -12.55
N LEU A 160 21.94 0.04 -13.52
CA LEU A 160 21.70 -1.02 -14.50
C LEU A 160 22.72 -1.00 -15.65
N LEU A 161 23.17 0.18 -16.07
CA LEU A 161 23.96 0.39 -17.29
C LEU A 161 25.41 0.82 -17.02
N GLY A 162 25.73 1.23 -15.79
CA GLY A 162 26.98 1.91 -15.45
C GLY A 162 26.91 3.42 -15.70
N ASP A 163 27.94 4.13 -15.23
CA ASP A 163 28.08 5.56 -15.45
C ASP A 163 28.27 5.88 -16.94
N ASN A 164 27.97 7.13 -17.32
CA ASN A 164 28.05 7.61 -18.72
C ASN A 164 27.12 6.86 -19.69
N HIS A 165 26.00 6.33 -19.19
CA HIS A 165 24.96 5.72 -20.03
C HIS A 165 24.42 6.68 -21.10
N GLY A 166 24.52 8.00 -20.90
CA GLY A 166 24.17 9.02 -21.90
C GLY A 166 22.69 9.02 -22.28
N LEU A 167 21.82 8.63 -21.34
CA LEU A 167 20.37 8.75 -21.48
C LEU A 167 19.96 10.13 -20.97
N ASP A 168 19.06 10.77 -21.70
CA ASP A 168 18.41 12.00 -21.29
C ASP A 168 16.95 11.71 -20.96
N ILE A 169 16.58 11.95 -19.70
CA ILE A 169 15.23 11.69 -19.21
C ILE A 169 14.19 12.59 -19.87
N ASP A 170 14.54 13.83 -20.26
CA ASP A 170 13.59 14.74 -20.89
C ASP A 170 13.21 14.28 -22.30
N THR A 171 14.16 13.70 -23.03
CA THR A 171 13.92 13.08 -24.33
C THR A 171 13.05 11.83 -24.18
N LEU A 172 13.42 10.91 -23.29
CA LEU A 172 12.64 9.69 -23.03
C LEU A 172 11.21 9.98 -22.59
N ASP A 173 11.03 10.98 -21.73
CA ASP A 173 9.73 11.42 -21.23
C ASP A 173 8.84 11.96 -22.36
N LYS A 174 9.39 12.70 -23.32
CA LYS A 174 8.66 13.15 -24.52
C LYS A 174 8.23 11.98 -25.39
N ASP A 175 9.11 11.01 -25.62
CA ASP A 175 8.84 9.85 -26.46
C ASP A 175 7.74 8.98 -25.85
N VAL A 176 7.85 8.66 -24.56
CA VAL A 176 6.84 7.91 -23.81
C VAL A 176 5.50 8.64 -23.75
N ALA A 177 5.50 9.97 -23.64
CA ALA A 177 4.27 10.75 -23.67
C ALA A 177 3.53 10.67 -25.00
N HIS A 178 4.26 10.44 -26.09
CA HIS A 178 3.70 10.36 -27.43
C HIS A 178 3.11 8.98 -27.73
N ASP A 179 3.80 7.90 -27.35
CA ASP A 179 3.44 6.53 -27.73
C ASP A 179 3.82 5.50 -26.64
N SER A 180 3.11 5.51 -25.51
CA SER A 180 3.19 4.43 -24.52
C SER A 180 2.32 3.24 -24.95
N ARG A 181 2.93 2.05 -24.98
CA ARG A 181 2.28 0.77 -25.36
C ARG A 181 2.41 -0.32 -24.29
N SER A 182 2.84 0.04 -23.09
CA SER A 182 3.10 -0.90 -22.00
C SER A 182 1.81 -1.49 -21.42
N ILE A 183 0.71 -0.76 -21.40
CA ILE A 183 -0.62 -1.32 -21.10
C ILE A 183 -1.38 -1.57 -22.40
N GLN A 184 -1.90 -2.78 -22.58
CA GLN A 184 -2.68 -3.13 -23.77
C GLN A 184 -3.99 -2.31 -23.83
N PRO A 185 -4.45 -1.87 -25.02
CA PRO A 185 -5.70 -1.10 -25.15
C PRO A 185 -6.92 -1.79 -24.51
N ALA A 186 -7.00 -3.13 -24.60
CA ALA A 186 -8.09 -3.91 -24.01
C ALA A 186 -8.04 -3.99 -22.46
N MET A 187 -6.93 -3.59 -21.84
CA MET A 187 -6.74 -3.53 -20.39
C MET A 187 -6.86 -2.11 -19.84
N LEU A 188 -7.04 -1.11 -20.72
CA LEU A 188 -7.29 0.26 -20.29
C LEU A 188 -8.69 0.35 -19.68
N ARG A 189 -8.74 0.95 -18.50
CA ARG A 189 -9.99 1.19 -17.79
C ARG A 189 -10.80 2.29 -18.47
N ASP A 190 -12.07 2.03 -18.73
CA ASP A 190 -13.02 2.97 -19.35
C ASP A 190 -14.21 3.34 -18.45
N ASP A 191 -14.37 2.69 -17.29
CA ASP A 191 -15.43 2.96 -16.31
C ASP A 191 -15.02 3.99 -15.25
N GLU A 192 -16.03 4.71 -14.73
CA GLU A 192 -15.85 5.67 -13.65
C GLU A 192 -15.64 4.99 -12.29
N ILE A 193 -14.79 5.58 -11.45
CA ILE A 193 -14.58 5.15 -10.06
C ILE A 193 -14.90 6.26 -9.08
N LEU A 194 -15.19 5.87 -7.86
CA LEU A 194 -15.31 6.79 -6.73
C LEU A 194 -16.32 7.93 -7.01
N THR A 195 -17.43 7.61 -7.68
CA THR A 195 -18.47 8.58 -8.07
C THR A 195 -19.29 9.09 -6.89
N HIS A 196 -19.29 8.37 -5.77
CA HIS A 196 -20.00 8.79 -4.56
C HIS A 196 -19.47 10.16 -4.07
N PRO A 197 -20.34 11.09 -3.63
CA PRO A 197 -19.92 12.45 -3.26
C PRO A 197 -18.84 12.51 -2.19
N VAL A 198 -18.71 11.50 -1.32
CA VAL A 198 -17.67 11.44 -0.29
C VAL A 198 -16.26 11.57 -0.88
N PHE A 199 -15.99 10.99 -2.06
CA PHE A 199 -14.67 11.03 -2.69
C PHE A 199 -14.40 12.31 -3.50
N ASN A 200 -15.37 13.24 -3.54
CA ASN A 200 -15.34 14.42 -4.40
C ASN A 200 -15.58 15.73 -3.60
N ARG A 201 -15.51 15.68 -2.27
CA ARG A 201 -15.86 16.81 -1.38
C ARG A 201 -14.74 17.31 -0.47
N TYR A 202 -13.76 16.48 -0.14
CA TYR A 202 -12.81 16.76 0.96
C TYR A 202 -11.37 16.76 0.46
N HIS A 203 -11.04 17.62 -0.51
CA HIS A 203 -9.74 17.62 -1.19
C HIS A 203 -8.76 18.67 -0.65
N SER A 204 -9.25 19.67 0.09
CA SER A 204 -8.37 20.55 0.86
C SER A 204 -8.03 19.94 2.23
N GLU A 205 -6.85 20.28 2.75
CA GLU A 205 -6.42 19.83 4.08
C GLU A 205 -7.42 20.25 5.17
N THR A 206 -7.96 21.47 5.09
CA THR A 206 -8.97 21.96 6.05
C THR A 206 -10.28 21.19 5.99
N GLU A 207 -10.77 20.85 4.79
CA GLU A 207 -11.98 20.04 4.64
C GLU A 207 -11.77 18.62 5.16
N MET A 208 -10.62 18.01 4.87
CA MET A 208 -10.28 16.69 5.36
C MET A 208 -10.14 16.66 6.89
N MET A 209 -9.46 17.63 7.48
CA MET A 209 -9.38 17.77 8.95
C MET A 209 -10.76 17.87 9.60
N ARG A 210 -11.64 18.72 9.04
CA ARG A 210 -13.03 18.84 9.52
C ARG A 210 -13.81 17.55 9.35
N TYR A 211 -13.63 16.85 8.22
CA TYR A 211 -14.29 15.59 7.96
C TYR A 211 -13.87 14.52 8.96
N MET A 212 -12.56 14.28 9.15
CA MET A 212 -12.03 13.35 10.14
C MET A 212 -12.53 13.67 11.55
N HIS A 213 -12.44 14.94 11.97
CA HIS A 213 -12.93 15.36 13.27
C HIS A 213 -14.45 15.16 13.45
N SER A 214 -15.23 15.36 12.39
CA SER A 214 -16.68 15.10 12.42
C SER A 214 -17.04 13.63 12.57
N LEU A 215 -16.18 12.71 12.08
CA LEU A 215 -16.33 11.28 12.26
C LEU A 215 -15.89 10.87 13.67
N GLU A 216 -14.71 11.33 14.10
CA GLU A 216 -14.15 11.09 15.44
C GLU A 216 -15.17 11.44 16.54
N ARG A 217 -15.85 12.58 16.42
CA ARG A 217 -16.84 13.04 17.41
C ARG A 217 -18.08 12.15 17.55
N LYS A 218 -18.32 11.21 16.62
CA LYS A 218 -19.46 10.28 16.68
C LYS A 218 -19.12 9.00 17.44
N ASP A 219 -17.84 8.77 17.72
CA ASP A 219 -17.35 7.52 18.32
C ASP A 219 -16.89 7.76 19.76
N LEU A 220 -17.41 6.95 20.69
CA LEU A 220 -16.95 6.94 22.07
C LEU A 220 -15.59 6.20 22.14
N ALA A 221 -14.56 6.87 22.64
CA ALA A 221 -13.20 6.32 22.77
C ALA A 221 -12.63 6.49 24.19
N LEU A 222 -11.47 5.88 24.44
CA LEU A 222 -10.82 5.86 25.76
C LEU A 222 -10.36 7.24 26.27
N ASN A 223 -10.27 8.24 25.41
CA ASN A 223 -10.03 9.63 25.80
C ASN A 223 -11.25 10.32 26.44
N GLN A 224 -12.43 9.67 26.42
CA GLN A 224 -13.68 10.23 26.94
C GLN A 224 -14.20 9.46 28.16
N ALA A 225 -14.15 8.13 28.12
CA ALA A 225 -14.69 7.28 29.18
C ALA A 225 -14.06 5.89 29.22
N MET A 226 -14.25 5.19 30.34
CA MET A 226 -13.99 3.76 30.44
C MET A 226 -14.91 2.98 29.49
N ILE A 227 -14.34 2.02 28.74
CA ILE A 227 -15.08 1.10 27.87
C ILE A 227 -14.92 -0.33 28.42
N PRO A 228 -15.81 -0.80 29.33
CA PRO A 228 -15.63 -2.04 30.09
C PRO A 228 -16.07 -3.29 29.30
N LEU A 229 -15.47 -3.50 28.12
CA LEU A 229 -15.74 -4.67 27.29
C LEU A 229 -14.97 -5.89 27.82
N GLY A 230 -15.70 -6.86 28.36
CA GLY A 230 -15.14 -8.15 28.77
C GLY A 230 -14.39 -8.83 27.63
N SER A 231 -13.27 -9.49 27.95
CA SER A 231 -12.37 -10.14 26.99
C SER A 231 -11.62 -9.23 26.00
N CYS A 232 -11.76 -7.89 26.09
CA CYS A 232 -11.05 -6.95 25.21
C CYS A 232 -9.83 -6.28 25.86
N THR A 233 -9.75 -6.25 27.20
CA THR A 233 -8.66 -5.60 27.95
C THR A 233 -8.38 -4.16 27.50
N MET A 234 -9.42 -3.31 27.53
CA MET A 234 -9.35 -1.90 27.14
C MET A 234 -8.55 -1.07 28.15
N LYS A 235 -7.22 -1.26 28.15
CA LYS A 235 -6.23 -0.59 29.01
C LYS A 235 -5.69 0.68 28.35
N LEU A 236 -4.80 1.37 29.06
CA LEU A 236 -4.03 2.48 28.52
C LEU A 236 -3.22 2.05 27.28
N ASN A 237 -3.29 2.85 26.22
CA ASN A 237 -2.33 2.85 25.11
C ASN A 237 -1.44 4.07 25.32
N ALA A 238 -0.28 3.91 25.95
CA ALA A 238 0.50 5.06 26.40
C ALA A 238 1.12 5.79 25.19
N ALA A 239 1.17 7.12 25.22
CA ALA A 239 1.76 7.90 24.13
C ALA A 239 3.21 7.48 23.84
N ALA A 240 4.00 7.21 24.88
CA ALA A 240 5.38 6.73 24.74
C ALA A 240 5.49 5.37 24.01
N GLU A 241 4.48 4.50 24.13
CA GLU A 241 4.42 3.21 23.43
C GLU A 241 4.00 3.38 21.96
N MET A 242 3.21 4.41 21.65
CA MET A 242 2.65 4.64 20.33
C MET A 242 3.57 5.44 19.41
N ILE A 243 4.39 6.36 19.95
CA ILE A 243 5.29 7.23 19.15
C ILE A 243 6.19 6.46 18.18
N PRO A 244 6.85 5.34 18.56
CA PRO A 244 7.80 4.66 17.68
C PRO A 244 7.20 4.05 16.42
N ILE A 245 5.89 3.77 16.39
CA ILE A 245 5.26 3.08 15.24
C ILE A 245 5.28 3.91 13.96
N THR A 246 5.56 5.21 14.05
CA THR A 246 5.68 6.14 12.92
C THR A 246 7.09 6.66 12.71
N TRP A 247 8.11 6.14 13.41
CA TRP A 247 9.49 6.48 13.10
C TRP A 247 9.89 5.84 11.77
N PRO A 248 10.60 6.53 10.87
CA PRO A 248 11.03 5.97 9.58
C PRO A 248 11.76 4.63 9.72
N GLU A 249 12.59 4.48 10.75
CA GLU A 249 13.35 3.25 11.04
C GLU A 249 12.46 2.04 11.33
N PHE A 250 11.19 2.25 11.69
CA PHE A 250 10.15 1.21 11.81
C PHE A 250 9.16 1.22 10.63
N ALA A 251 8.71 2.39 10.21
CA ALA A 251 7.58 2.51 9.29
C ALA A 251 7.96 2.35 7.81
N GLU A 252 9.21 2.67 7.43
CA GLU A 252 9.63 2.80 6.03
C GLU A 252 10.51 1.64 5.54
N LEU A 253 10.75 0.63 6.38
CA LEU A 253 11.53 -0.55 6.00
C LEU A 253 10.67 -1.55 5.19
N HIS A 254 11.11 -1.86 3.97
CA HIS A 254 10.46 -2.90 3.17
C HIS A 254 10.65 -4.28 3.84
N PRO A 255 9.59 -5.11 3.98
CA PRO A 255 9.66 -6.36 4.77
C PRO A 255 10.59 -7.44 4.19
N PHE A 256 11.03 -7.28 2.94
CA PHE A 256 11.99 -8.16 2.28
C PHE A 256 13.33 -7.48 1.98
N CYS A 257 13.68 -6.41 2.73
CA CYS A 257 15.03 -5.88 2.67
C CYS A 257 16.06 -6.93 3.10
N PRO A 258 17.33 -6.80 2.68
CA PRO A 258 18.42 -7.61 3.20
C PRO A 258 18.47 -7.60 4.74
N PRO A 259 18.65 -8.75 5.41
CA PRO A 259 18.59 -8.84 6.87
C PRO A 259 19.52 -7.87 7.63
N GLU A 260 20.67 -7.56 7.05
CA GLU A 260 21.66 -6.60 7.55
C GLU A 260 21.13 -5.15 7.62
N GLN A 261 20.10 -4.81 6.85
CA GLN A 261 19.42 -3.51 6.93
C GLN A 261 18.34 -3.48 8.03
N ALA A 262 18.05 -4.62 8.66
CA ALA A 262 16.98 -4.81 9.63
C ALA A 262 17.49 -5.22 11.03
N GLU A 263 18.76 -4.96 11.36
CA GLU A 263 19.36 -5.39 12.64
C GLU A 263 18.61 -4.87 13.86
N GLY A 264 18.14 -3.61 13.82
CA GLY A 264 17.33 -3.02 14.89
C GLY A 264 16.01 -3.79 15.13
N TYR A 265 15.37 -4.23 14.04
CA TYR A 265 14.20 -5.10 14.11
C TYR A 265 14.53 -6.46 14.73
N GLN A 266 15.64 -7.08 14.33
CA GLN A 266 16.07 -8.37 14.88
C GLN A 266 16.31 -8.27 16.39
N GLN A 267 17.00 -7.21 16.84
CA GLN A 267 17.23 -6.96 18.26
C GLN A 267 15.90 -6.78 19.03
N MET A 268 15.00 -5.93 18.53
CA MET A 268 13.68 -5.70 19.15
C MET A 268 12.89 -7.02 19.27
N ILE A 269 12.83 -7.81 18.19
CA ILE A 269 12.10 -9.08 18.16
C ILE A 269 12.70 -10.07 19.16
N ALA A 270 14.03 -10.20 19.20
CA ALA A 270 14.71 -11.10 20.13
C ALA A 270 14.45 -10.73 21.60
N GLN A 271 14.54 -9.44 21.94
CA GLN A 271 14.25 -8.94 23.28
C GLN A 271 12.79 -9.19 23.68
N LEU A 272 11.86 -8.87 22.79
CA LEU A 272 10.43 -9.10 23.04
C LEU A 272 10.11 -10.59 23.21
N ALA A 273 10.71 -11.45 22.39
CA ALA A 273 10.53 -12.90 22.49
C ALA A 273 11.01 -13.44 23.84
N ASP A 274 12.18 -13.00 24.32
CA ASP A 274 12.71 -13.38 25.63
C ASP A 274 11.78 -12.93 26.77
N TRP A 275 11.24 -11.71 26.71
CA TRP A 275 10.30 -11.22 27.71
C TRP A 275 8.98 -12.00 27.72
N LEU A 276 8.45 -12.33 26.54
CA LEU A 276 7.20 -13.09 26.42
C LEU A 276 7.32 -14.53 26.91
N VAL A 277 8.49 -15.16 26.78
CA VAL A 277 8.75 -16.51 27.31
C VAL A 277 8.83 -16.51 28.84
N LYS A 278 9.25 -15.40 29.45
CA LYS A 278 9.38 -15.25 30.91
C LYS A 278 8.07 -14.87 31.61
N LEU A 279 7.09 -14.36 30.88
CA LEU A 279 5.75 -13.99 31.35
C LEU A 279 4.88 -15.23 31.60
#